data_AF-A0AAV0P1L7-F1
#
_entry.id   AF-A0AAV0P1L7-F1
#
_cell.length_a   1.000
_cell.length_b   1.000
_cell.length_c   1.000
_cell.angle_alpha   90.00
_cell.angle_beta   90.00
_cell.angle_gamma   90.00
#
_symmetry.space_group_name_H-M   'P 1'
#
loop_
_entity.id
_entity.type
_entity.pdbx_description
1 polymer ?
#
loop_
_entity_poly.entity_id
_entity_poly.type
_entity_poly.pdbx_seq_one_letter_code
_entity_poly.pdbx_strand_id
1 'polypeptide(L)'
;MGPAQIVTDKLRVYLTYQVSAWVRISHGGTTGPQFVNAALGVDGQWINGGEVEVNDGNWHEIGGSFRLEKQPSNAMVYVQGPASGVDLMVAGLQIFAVNRKARFSYLRKQADKVT
;
A
#
# COMPACT_ATOMS: atom_id res chain seq x y z
N MET A 1 14.61 -8.96 0.27
CA MET A 1 13.80 -8.04 1.11
C MET A 1 13.78 -6.70 0.42
N GLY A 2 12.61 -6.08 0.26
CA GLY A 2 12.48 -4.77 -0.39
C GLY A 2 12.57 -3.59 0.60
N PRO A 3 12.30 -2.35 0.15
CA PRO A 3 12.38 -1.17 0.99
C PRO A 3 11.38 -1.22 2.15
N ALA A 4 11.79 -0.70 3.31
CA ALA A 4 10.99 -0.72 4.52
C ALA A 4 11.13 0.57 5.34
N GLN A 5 10.10 0.93 6.09
CA GLN A 5 10.09 2.13 6.93
C GLN A 5 9.27 1.94 8.21
N ILE A 6 9.84 2.36 9.35
CA ILE A 6 9.12 2.40 10.63
C ILE A 6 8.05 3.50 10.59
N VAL A 7 6.82 3.14 10.96
CA VAL A 7 5.64 4.01 10.93
C VAL A 7 4.84 4.00 12.24
N THR A 8 5.33 3.35 13.30
CA THR A 8 4.64 3.18 14.60
C THR A 8 3.93 4.45 15.07
N ASP A 9 4.66 5.57 15.17
CA ASP A 9 4.14 6.82 15.74
C ASP A 9 3.15 7.56 14.83
N LYS A 10 3.01 7.11 13.57
CA LYS A 10 2.10 7.67 12.57
C LYS A 10 0.74 6.95 12.56
N LEU A 11 0.64 5.80 13.21
CA LEU A 11 -0.56 4.96 13.18
C LEU A 11 -1.39 5.15 14.45
N ARG A 12 -2.71 4.97 14.28
CA ARG A 12 -3.70 5.06 15.37
C ARG A 12 -4.69 3.93 15.22
N VAL A 13 -5.14 3.40 16.35
CA VAL A 13 -6.17 2.36 16.39
C VAL A 13 -7.50 2.84 15.83
N TYR A 14 -8.28 1.88 15.33
CA TYR A 14 -9.66 2.05 14.87
C TYR A 14 -9.87 2.97 13.67
N LEU A 15 -8.81 3.51 13.06
CA LEU A 15 -8.86 4.23 11.79
C LEU A 15 -8.64 3.27 10.61
N THR A 16 -9.42 3.41 9.55
CA THR A 16 -9.10 2.77 8.26
C THR A 16 -8.03 3.60 7.56
N TYR A 17 -6.90 2.99 7.26
CA TYR A 17 -5.86 3.56 6.42
C TYR A 17 -5.99 3.03 5.01
N GLN A 18 -5.82 3.91 4.03
CA GLN A 18 -5.61 3.53 2.63
C GLN A 18 -4.13 3.50 2.35
N VAL A 19 -3.73 2.54 1.51
CA VAL A 19 -2.37 2.38 1.00
C VAL A 19 -2.45 2.56 -0.50
N SER A 20 -1.63 3.46 -1.03
CA SER A 20 -1.40 3.63 -2.47
C SER A 20 0.10 3.69 -2.71
N ALA A 21 0.58 3.01 -3.73
CA ALA A 21 1.96 3.11 -4.19
C ALA A 21 2.02 2.77 -5.67
N TRP A 22 2.94 3.42 -6.39
CA TRP A 22 3.28 3.02 -7.75
C TRP A 22 4.48 2.09 -7.71
N VAL A 23 4.39 0.96 -8.41
CA VAL A 23 5.48 -0.02 -8.52
C VAL A 23 5.76 -0.34 -9.97
N ARG A 24 7.02 -0.64 -10.26
CA ARG A 24 7.50 -1.07 -11.56
C ARG A 24 8.63 -2.07 -11.35
N ILE A 25 8.72 -3.07 -12.23
CA ILE A 25 9.82 -4.02 -12.24
C ILE A 25 10.75 -3.79 -13.45
N SER A 26 12.02 -4.17 -13.33
CA SER A 26 12.99 -4.09 -14.44
C SER A 26 12.54 -4.93 -15.64
N HIS A 27 12.75 -4.39 -16.84
CA HIS A 27 12.51 -5.10 -18.10
C HIS A 27 13.59 -6.18 -18.30
N GLY A 28 13.18 -7.42 -18.60
CA GLY A 28 14.11 -8.48 -19.02
C GLY A 28 14.57 -9.49 -17.97
N GLY A 29 13.92 -9.57 -16.80
CA GLY A 29 14.28 -10.53 -15.73
C GLY A 29 13.18 -11.54 -15.34
N THR A 30 12.01 -11.49 -15.97
CA THR A 30 10.82 -12.20 -15.48
C THR A 30 10.27 -13.18 -16.51
N THR A 31 10.21 -14.46 -16.15
CA THR A 31 9.63 -15.53 -16.98
C THR A 31 8.10 -15.65 -16.83
N GLY A 32 7.45 -14.72 -16.13
CA GLY A 32 6.01 -14.72 -15.86
C GLY A 32 5.57 -13.60 -14.91
N PRO A 33 4.27 -13.54 -14.58
CA PRO A 33 3.71 -12.52 -13.70
C PRO A 33 4.41 -12.47 -12.33
N GLN A 34 4.63 -11.26 -11.83
CA GLN A 34 5.27 -11.00 -10.54
C GLN A 34 4.26 -10.37 -9.59
N PHE A 35 4.14 -10.90 -8.38
CA PHE A 35 3.32 -10.28 -7.34
C PHE A 35 4.15 -9.29 -6.57
N VAL A 36 3.69 -8.05 -6.48
CA VAL A 36 4.28 -7.01 -5.63
C VAL A 36 3.26 -6.64 -4.56
N ASN A 37 3.70 -6.61 -3.30
CA ASN A 37 2.87 -6.42 -2.13
C ASN A 37 3.42 -5.29 -1.25
N ALA A 38 2.52 -4.41 -0.81
CA ALA A 38 2.77 -3.48 0.28
C ALA A 38 2.09 -4.01 1.53
N ALA A 39 2.82 -4.13 2.63
CA ALA A 39 2.28 -4.72 3.85
C ALA A 39 2.95 -4.16 5.10
N LEU A 40 2.31 -4.38 6.23
CA LEU A 40 2.77 -3.93 7.52
C LEU A 40 3.14 -5.12 8.40
N GLY A 41 4.36 -5.09 8.94
CA GLY A 41 4.72 -5.87 10.11
C GLY A 41 4.36 -5.08 11.35
N VAL A 42 3.45 -5.60 12.17
CA VAL A 42 2.96 -4.98 13.40
C VAL A 42 3.16 -5.95 14.55
N ASP A 43 4.08 -5.63 15.48
CA ASP A 43 4.39 -6.46 16.64
C ASP A 43 4.67 -7.94 16.28
N GLY A 44 5.34 -8.16 15.15
CA GLY A 44 5.64 -9.50 14.62
C GLY A 44 4.51 -10.15 13.83
N GLN A 45 3.35 -9.51 13.69
CA GLN A 45 2.24 -9.97 12.86
C GLN A 45 2.24 -9.29 11.49
N TRP A 46 1.88 -10.03 10.45
CA TRP A 46 1.80 -9.51 9.08
C TRP A 46 0.38 -9.07 8.75
N ILE A 47 0.25 -7.86 8.22
CA ILE A 47 -1.01 -7.29 7.74
C ILE A 47 -0.84 -6.92 6.28
N ASN A 48 -1.68 -7.49 5.41
CA ASN A 48 -1.68 -7.13 3.99
C ASN A 48 -2.19 -5.68 3.83
N GLY A 49 -1.39 -4.83 3.18
CA GLY A 49 -1.73 -3.44 2.87
C GLY A 49 -2.23 -3.24 1.45
N GLY A 50 -2.04 -4.20 0.55
CA GLY A 50 -2.40 -4.15 -0.87
C GLY A 50 -1.41 -4.93 -1.72
N GLU A 51 -1.86 -5.46 -2.84
CA GLU A 51 -1.03 -6.21 -3.79
C GLU A 51 -1.44 -5.94 -5.23
N VAL A 52 -0.49 -6.17 -6.15
CA VAL A 52 -0.72 -6.08 -7.58
C VAL A 52 0.12 -7.13 -8.30
N GLU A 53 -0.43 -7.69 -9.37
CA GLU A 53 0.30 -8.51 -10.31
C GLU A 53 0.89 -7.62 -11.41
N VAL A 54 2.19 -7.73 -11.65
CA VAL A 54 2.94 -6.97 -12.65
C VAL A 54 3.54 -7.94 -13.65
N ASN A 55 3.30 -7.72 -14.93
CA ASN A 55 3.78 -8.59 -16.02
C ASN A 55 4.57 -7.83 -17.10
N ASP A 56 4.80 -6.53 -16.91
CA ASP A 56 5.50 -5.67 -17.86
C ASP A 56 6.42 -4.66 -17.14
N GLY A 57 7.07 -3.81 -17.92
CA GLY A 57 7.94 -2.75 -17.41
C GLY A 57 7.22 -1.43 -17.14
N ASN A 58 5.89 -1.39 -17.03
CA ASN A 58 5.13 -0.17 -16.77
C ASN A 58 4.93 0.05 -15.25
N TRP A 59 4.42 1.22 -14.91
CA TRP A 59 4.01 1.53 -13.55
C TRP A 59 2.61 1.00 -13.28
N HIS A 60 2.46 0.25 -12.19
CA HIS A 60 1.19 -0.27 -11.70
C HIS A 60 0.92 0.27 -10.30
N GLU A 61 -0.35 0.53 -10.00
CA GLU A 61 -0.75 0.99 -8.67
C GLU A 61 -1.03 -0.21 -7.75
N ILE A 62 -0.38 -0.26 -6.60
CA ILE A 62 -0.82 -1.05 -5.45
C ILE A 62 -1.88 -0.25 -4.73
N GLY A 63 -3.09 -0.79 -4.67
CA GLY A 63 -4.18 -0.26 -3.87
C GLY A 63 -4.59 -1.22 -2.77
N GLY A 64 -4.80 -0.70 -1.57
CA GLY A 64 -5.37 -1.49 -0.49
C GLY A 64 -5.67 -0.70 0.76
N SER A 65 -6.06 -1.41 1.81
CA SER A 65 -6.43 -0.77 3.07
C SER A 65 -6.29 -1.70 4.25
N PHE A 66 -6.01 -1.12 5.41
CA PHE A 66 -5.94 -1.86 6.67
C PHE A 66 -6.53 -1.04 7.82
N ARG A 67 -6.76 -1.72 8.93
CA ARG A 67 -7.21 -1.12 10.19
C ARG A 67 -6.50 -1.82 11.34
N LEU A 68 -6.04 -1.04 12.31
CA LEU A 68 -5.45 -1.59 13.54
C LEU A 68 -6.49 -1.65 14.64
N GLU A 69 -6.59 -2.79 15.32
CA GLU A 69 -7.50 -2.98 16.46
C GLU A 69 -6.81 -2.79 17.81
N LYS A 70 -5.47 -2.88 17.83
CA LYS A 70 -4.62 -2.73 19.01
C LYS A 70 -3.51 -1.73 18.71
N GLN A 71 -3.08 -1.01 19.75
CA GLN A 71 -2.02 -0.02 19.61
C GLN A 71 -0.70 -0.75 19.34
N PRO A 72 -0.03 -0.49 18.21
CA PRO A 72 1.22 -1.16 17.90
C PRO A 72 2.35 -0.65 18.79
N SER A 73 3.21 -1.55 19.26
CA SER A 73 4.49 -1.17 19.91
C SER A 73 5.59 -0.97 18.88
N ASN A 74 5.54 -1.73 17.79
CA ASN A 74 6.38 -1.60 16.62
C ASN A 74 5.56 -1.85 15.36
N ALA A 75 5.58 -0.91 14.43
CA ALA A 75 4.99 -1.08 13.11
C ALA A 75 5.96 -0.61 12.02
N MET A 76 6.17 -1.45 11.02
CA MET A 76 6.99 -1.18 9.85
C MET A 76 6.22 -1.52 8.59
N VAL A 77 6.24 -0.63 7.59
CA VAL A 77 5.74 -0.94 6.25
C VAL A 77 6.87 -1.49 5.39
N TYR A 78 6.55 -2.44 4.53
CA TYR A 78 7.44 -3.06 3.57
C TYR A 78 6.78 -3.04 2.19
N VAL A 79 7.57 -2.83 1.14
CA VAL A 79 7.16 -3.17 -0.22
C VAL A 79 8.08 -4.29 -0.70
N GLN A 80 7.51 -5.39 -1.17
CA GLN A 80 8.25 -6.59 -1.55
C GLN A 80 7.56 -7.34 -2.68
N GLY A 81 8.19 -8.39 -3.20
CA GLY A 81 7.46 -9.40 -3.96
C GLY A 81 8.11 -9.96 -5.23
N PRO A 82 8.70 -9.15 -6.14
CA PRO A 82 9.19 -9.75 -7.37
C PRO A 82 10.31 -10.74 -7.05
N ALA A 83 10.50 -11.71 -7.94
CA ALA A 83 11.47 -12.77 -7.78
C ALA A 83 12.87 -12.20 -7.50
N SER A 84 13.67 -12.97 -6.77
CA SER A 84 15.06 -12.59 -6.48
C SER A 84 15.82 -12.30 -7.78
N GLY A 85 16.52 -11.17 -7.83
CA GLY A 85 17.22 -10.72 -9.04
C GLY A 85 16.40 -9.82 -9.98
N VAL A 86 15.13 -9.56 -9.66
CA VAL A 86 14.30 -8.57 -10.37
C VAL A 86 14.32 -7.25 -9.59
N ASP A 87 14.72 -6.17 -10.24
CA ASP A 87 14.73 -4.85 -9.59
C ASP A 87 13.30 -4.33 -9.41
N LEU A 88 13.01 -3.84 -8.21
CA LEU A 88 11.74 -3.21 -7.85
C LEU A 88 11.92 -1.71 -7.69
N MET A 89 11.20 -0.93 -8.50
CA MET A 89 11.08 0.51 -8.35
C MET A 89 9.77 0.83 -7.62
N VAL A 90 9.82 1.74 -6.65
CA VAL A 90 8.66 2.20 -5.87
C VAL A 90 8.60 3.72 -5.93
N ALA A 91 7.42 4.27 -6.19
CA ALA A 91 7.17 5.70 -6.20
C ALA A 91 5.86 6.05 -5.50
N GLY A 92 5.81 7.23 -4.88
CA GLY A 92 4.58 7.78 -4.33
C GLY A 92 3.87 6.93 -3.28
N LEU A 93 4.61 6.15 -2.47
CA LEU A 93 4.00 5.40 -1.36
C LEU A 93 3.31 6.36 -0.39
N GLN A 94 2.00 6.17 -0.22
CA GLN A 94 1.15 6.94 0.65
C GLN A 94 0.34 6.00 1.54
N ILE A 95 0.36 6.30 2.84
CA ILE A 95 -0.49 5.67 3.84
C ILE A 95 -1.22 6.79 4.57
N PHE A 96 -2.55 6.84 4.45
CA PHE A 96 -3.33 7.93 5.01
C PHE A 96 -4.64 7.45 5.61
N ALA A 97 -5.01 8.03 6.75
CA ALA A 97 -6.27 7.73 7.41
C ALA A 97 -7.45 8.29 6.62
N VAL A 98 -8.45 7.45 6.36
CA VAL A 98 -9.68 7.88 5.69
C VAL A 98 -10.70 8.36 6.70
N ASN A 99 -10.99 9.66 6.66
CA ASN A 99 -12.17 10.20 7.32
C ASN A 99 -13.42 9.89 6.47
N ARG A 100 -14.09 8.77 6.74
CA ARG A 100 -15.27 8.33 5.97
C ARG A 100 -16.37 9.39 5.93
N LYS A 101 -16.70 10.02 7.06
CA LYS A 101 -17.77 11.03 7.13
C LYS A 101 -17.46 12.23 6.25
N ALA A 102 -16.25 12.78 6.36
CA ALA A 102 -15.81 13.90 5.53
C ALA A 102 -15.75 13.51 4.06
N ARG A 103 -15.27 12.30 3.75
CA ARG A 103 -15.20 11.78 2.38
C ARG A 103 -16.58 11.61 1.74
N PHE A 104 -17.54 11.03 2.45
CA PHE A 104 -18.92 10.89 1.96
C PHE A 104 -19.58 12.26 1.73
N SER A 105 -19.43 13.20 2.67
CA SER A 105 -19.96 14.56 2.50
C SER A 105 -19.33 15.26 1.28
N TYR A 106 -18.01 15.11 1.09
CA TYR A 106 -17.32 15.62 -0.09
C TYR A 106 -17.84 15.00 -1.39
N LEU A 107 -17.93 13.67 -1.45
CA LEU A 107 -18.36 12.95 -2.65
C LEU A 107 -19.79 13.32 -3.04
N ARG A 108 -20.71 13.44 -2.06
CA ARG A 108 -22.08 13.89 -2.30
C ARG A 108 -22.11 15.28 -2.94
N LYS A 109 -21.36 16.24 -2.38
CA LYS A 109 -21.23 17.59 -2.95
C LYS A 109 -20.68 17.62 -4.37
N GLN A 110 -19.81 16.67 -4.75
CA GLN A 110 -19.30 16.61 -6.12
C GLN A 110 -20.30 15.97 -7.08
N ALA A 111 -21.02 14.93 -6.65
CA ALA A 111 -22.06 14.30 -7.45
C ALA A 111 -23.19 15.30 -7.80
N ASP A 112 -23.58 16.13 -6.83
CA ASP A 112 -24.59 17.19 -7.02
C ASP A 112 -24.19 18.26 -8.06
N LYS A 113 -22.92 18.36 -8.47
CA LYS A 113 -22.46 19.32 -9.49
C LYS A 113 -22.58 18.81 -10.93
N VAL A 114 -22.81 17.51 -11.10
CA VAL A 114 -22.88 16.87 -12.42
C VAL A 114 -24.33 16.55 -12.81
N THR A 115 -25.29 16.97 -11.98
CA THR A 115 -26.75 16.86 -12.19
C THR A 115 -27.31 18.25 -12.44
#